data_AF-A0A0J8C074-F1
#
_entry.id   AF-A0A0J8C074-F1
#
_cell.length_a   1.000
_cell.length_b   1.000
_cell.length_c   1.000
_cell.angle_alpha   90.00
_cell.angle_beta   90.00
_cell.angle_gamma   90.00
#
_symmetry.space_group_name_H-M   'P 1'
#
loop_
_entity.id
_entity.type
_entity.pdbx_description
1 polymer ?
#
loop_
_entity_poly.entity_id
_entity_poly.type
_entity_poly.pdbx_seq_one_letter_code
_entity_poly.pdbx_strand_id
1 'polypeptide(L)'
;MYILPCRELENLMLDDEAIQKVINVERGRFGKDAVTVEEISSATRELAAELQQVVVLKQVMADLADPIRLVDHKMRGKLAKQSADKAALSAAVLPRVPTAEALEAKISSTWDEHDGEISSNWDADWKNLAPGAEILQGLWLKYLNRGYNKSKDGLALAEAMEVPPQALHELLDKFMQDNP
;
A
#
# COMPACT_ATOMS: atom_id res chain seq x y z
N MET A 1 3.13 -7.96 -17.74
CA MET A 1 3.01 -7.68 -16.30
C MET A 1 1.63 -7.11 -16.09
N TYR A 2 0.79 -7.76 -15.28
CA TYR A 2 -0.55 -7.28 -14.98
C TYR A 2 -0.52 -6.58 -13.62
N ILE A 3 -1.07 -5.38 -13.55
CA ILE A 3 -1.00 -4.50 -12.38
C ILE A 3 -2.44 -4.20 -11.96
N LEU A 4 -2.72 -4.31 -10.66
CA LEU A 4 -4.03 -3.95 -10.10
C LEU A 4 -4.24 -2.42 -10.19
N PRO A 5 -5.48 -1.94 -10.39
CA PRO A 5 -5.76 -0.50 -10.41
C PRO A 5 -5.75 0.14 -9.02
N CYS A 6 -5.50 -0.64 -7.98
CA CYS A 6 -5.51 -0.26 -6.58
C CYS A 6 -4.26 -0.79 -5.88
N ARG A 7 -4.02 -0.31 -4.66
CA ARG A 7 -2.83 -0.66 -3.89
C ARG A 7 -2.71 -2.15 -3.60
N GLU A 8 -3.79 -2.78 -3.15
CA GLU A 8 -3.84 -4.18 -2.70
C GLU A 8 -5.13 -4.85 -3.18
N LEU A 9 -5.16 -6.19 -3.18
CA LEU A 9 -6.37 -6.95 -3.51
C LEU A 9 -7.51 -6.62 -2.55
N GLU A 10 -7.20 -6.37 -1.28
CA GLU A 10 -8.16 -5.98 -0.25
C GLU A 10 -8.91 -4.69 -0.57
N ASN A 11 -8.34 -3.77 -1.35
CA ASN A 11 -9.04 -2.57 -1.80
C ASN A 11 -10.27 -2.92 -2.65
N LEU A 12 -10.18 -3.98 -3.45
CA LEU A 12 -11.30 -4.46 -4.27
C LEU A 12 -12.39 -5.15 -3.43
N MET A 13 -12.13 -5.43 -2.15
CA MET A 13 -13.07 -6.01 -1.21
C MET A 13 -13.68 -4.96 -0.25
N LEU A 14 -13.40 -3.67 -0.44
CA LEU A 14 -14.00 -2.56 0.35
C LEU A 14 -15.44 -2.24 -0.10
N ASP A 15 -16.27 -3.27 -0.06
CA ASP A 15 -17.71 -3.23 -0.30
C ASP A 15 -18.45 -3.18 1.04
N ASP A 16 -19.06 -2.04 1.35
CA ASP A 16 -19.64 -1.76 2.66
C ASP A 16 -20.83 -2.69 2.97
N GLU A 17 -21.57 -3.15 1.94
CA GLU A 17 -22.68 -4.09 2.12
C GLU A 17 -22.18 -5.52 2.39
N ALA A 18 -21.20 -5.99 1.63
CA ALA A 18 -20.59 -7.31 1.86
C ALA A 18 -19.91 -7.38 3.23
N ILE A 19 -19.18 -6.34 3.61
CA ILE A 19 -18.56 -6.20 4.94
C ILE A 19 -19.64 -6.26 6.03
N GLN A 20 -20.72 -5.50 5.89
CA GLN A 20 -21.82 -5.49 6.84
C GLN A 20 -22.46 -6.87 6.99
N LYS A 21 -22.74 -7.57 5.87
CA LYS A 21 -23.29 -8.93 5.87
C LYS A 21 -22.38 -9.89 6.66
N VAL A 22 -21.08 -9.92 6.36
CA VAL A 22 -20.13 -10.81 7.03
C VAL A 22 -19.98 -10.50 8.52
N ILE A 23 -19.86 -9.22 8.89
CA ILE A 23 -19.75 -8.80 10.29
C ILE A 23 -21.01 -9.19 11.06
N ASN A 24 -22.20 -9.00 10.50
CA ASN A 24 -23.45 -9.33 11.20
C ASN A 24 -23.68 -10.82 11.36
N VAL A 25 -23.25 -11.65 10.41
CA VAL A 25 -23.25 -13.12 10.58
C VAL A 25 -22.41 -13.51 11.79
N GLU A 26 -21.20 -12.97 11.93
CA GLU A 26 -20.34 -13.28 13.08
C GLU A 26 -20.90 -12.70 14.38
N ARG A 27 -21.41 -11.46 14.39
CA ARG A 27 -22.01 -10.83 15.58
C ARG A 27 -23.24 -11.60 16.10
N GLY A 28 -24.09 -12.08 15.20
CA GLY A 28 -25.26 -12.89 15.54
C GLY A 28 -24.90 -14.18 16.27
N ARG A 29 -23.77 -14.81 15.94
CA ARG A 29 -23.27 -16.02 16.64
C ARG A 29 -22.94 -15.76 18.11
N PHE A 30 -22.66 -14.51 18.47
CA PHE A 30 -22.34 -14.08 19.83
C PHE A 30 -23.49 -13.27 20.47
N GLY A 31 -24.67 -13.22 19.84
CA GLY A 31 -25.82 -12.48 20.36
C GLY A 31 -25.61 -10.96 20.43
N LYS A 32 -24.75 -10.40 19.58
CA LYS A 32 -24.52 -8.95 19.48
C LYS A 32 -25.50 -8.31 18.50
N ASP A 33 -25.86 -7.04 18.76
CA ASP A 33 -26.75 -6.26 17.89
C ASP A 33 -26.19 -6.11 16.48
N ALA A 34 -27.05 -6.06 15.47
CA ALA A 34 -26.64 -5.85 14.09
C ALA A 34 -26.11 -4.43 13.87
N VAL A 35 -25.17 -4.31 12.94
CA VAL A 35 -24.57 -3.05 12.48
C VAL A 35 -25.18 -2.68 11.12
N THR A 36 -25.43 -1.39 10.89
CA THR A 36 -25.96 -0.90 9.61
C THR A 36 -24.86 -0.66 8.57
N VAL A 37 -25.24 -0.56 7.30
CA VAL A 37 -24.28 -0.26 6.22
C VAL A 37 -23.71 1.15 6.38
N GLU A 38 -24.50 2.09 6.90
CA GLU A 38 -24.07 3.47 7.19
C GLU A 38 -23.01 3.50 8.30
N GLU A 39 -23.17 2.69 9.34
CA GLU A 39 -22.17 2.55 10.40
C GLU A 39 -20.85 1.99 9.86
N ILE A 40 -20.92 0.97 8.99
CA ILE A 40 -19.74 0.43 8.30
C ILE A 40 -19.11 1.52 7.42
N SER A 41 -19.89 2.19 6.59
CA SER A 41 -19.39 3.23 5.66
C SER A 41 -18.69 4.37 6.41
N SER A 42 -19.26 4.85 7.52
CA SER A 42 -18.63 5.86 8.39
C SER A 42 -17.33 5.34 8.97
N ALA A 43 -17.33 4.12 9.52
CA ALA A 43 -16.14 3.52 10.10
C ALA A 43 -15.03 3.28 9.05
N THR A 44 -15.38 2.84 7.84
CA THR A 44 -14.43 2.65 6.73
C THR A 44 -13.77 3.99 6.37
N ARG A 45 -14.56 5.07 6.27
CA ARG A 45 -14.03 6.40 5.94
C ARG A 45 -13.18 6.99 7.06
N GLU A 46 -13.58 6.83 8.32
CA GLU A 46 -12.81 7.22 9.51
C GLU A 46 -11.44 6.52 9.52
N LEU A 47 -11.45 5.20 9.40
CA LEU A 47 -10.21 4.40 9.37
C LEU A 47 -9.31 4.78 8.20
N ALA A 48 -9.88 5.04 7.02
CA ALA A 48 -9.10 5.52 5.90
C ALA A 48 -8.43 6.86 6.24
N ALA A 49 -9.18 7.84 6.76
CA ALA A 49 -8.63 9.15 7.12
C ALA A 49 -7.47 9.06 8.12
N GLU A 50 -7.58 8.17 9.12
CA GLU A 50 -6.49 7.90 10.07
C GLU A 50 -5.22 7.32 9.39
N LEU A 51 -5.39 6.63 8.27
CA LEU A 51 -4.31 6.00 7.51
C LEU A 51 -3.65 6.94 6.50
N GLN A 52 -4.19 8.12 6.21
CA GLN A 52 -3.64 9.01 5.17
C GLN A 52 -2.15 9.33 5.39
N GLN A 53 -1.78 9.74 6.61
CA GLN A 53 -0.39 10.03 6.96
C GLN A 53 0.50 8.77 6.97
N VAL A 54 -0.09 7.60 7.24
CA VAL A 54 0.62 6.31 7.14
C VAL A 54 0.92 5.98 5.68
N VAL A 55 0.04 6.33 4.74
CA VAL A 55 0.31 6.17 3.29
C VAL A 55 1.49 7.03 2.86
N VAL A 56 1.50 8.32 3.25
CA VAL A 56 2.62 9.24 2.97
C VAL A 56 3.93 8.66 3.51
N LEU A 57 3.96 8.26 4.78
CA LEU A 57 5.13 7.66 5.41
C LEU A 57 5.62 6.42 4.64
N LYS A 58 4.72 5.49 4.30
CA LYS A 58 5.09 4.26 3.58
C LYS A 58 5.64 4.57 2.18
N GLN A 59 5.11 5.58 1.51
CA GLN A 59 5.57 5.98 0.17
C GLN A 59 6.95 6.64 0.22
N VAL A 60 7.18 7.55 1.18
CA VAL A 60 8.50 8.13 1.44
C VAL A 60 9.52 7.04 1.76
N MET A 61 9.16 6.07 2.60
CA MET A 61 10.05 4.95 2.92
C MET A 61 10.37 4.07 1.70
N ALA A 62 9.41 3.87 0.79
CA ALA A 62 9.64 3.11 -0.44
C ALA A 62 10.67 3.80 -1.34
N ASP A 63 10.57 5.13 -1.51
CA ASP A 63 11.50 5.92 -2.32
C ASP A 63 12.92 6.01 -1.71
N LEU A 64 13.02 5.81 -0.40
CA LEU A 64 14.29 5.74 0.33
C LEU A 64 14.89 4.33 0.39
N ALA A 65 14.10 3.29 0.13
CA ALA A 65 14.56 1.91 0.15
C ALA A 65 15.50 1.60 -1.03
N ASP A 66 15.45 2.41 -2.09
CA ASP A 66 16.34 2.27 -3.24
C ASP A 66 17.81 2.48 -2.84
N PRO A 67 18.69 1.48 -3.08
CA PRO A 67 20.06 1.55 -2.63
C PRO A 67 20.80 2.70 -3.31
N ILE A 68 21.43 3.56 -2.51
CA ILE A 68 22.27 4.65 -3.02
C ILE A 68 23.40 4.02 -3.84
N ARG A 69 23.36 4.24 -5.16
CA ARG A 69 24.36 3.71 -6.07
C ARG A 69 25.65 4.53 -6.00
N LEU A 70 26.55 4.13 -5.11
CA LEU A 70 27.85 4.80 -4.92
C LEU A 70 28.83 4.58 -6.10
N VAL A 71 28.67 3.49 -6.86
CA VAL A 71 29.55 3.17 -8.00
C VAL A 71 28.75 2.83 -9.26
N ASP A 72 28.98 3.60 -10.31
CA ASP A 72 28.42 3.38 -11.64
C ASP A 72 29.39 2.59 -12.54
N HIS A 73 28.89 2.14 -13.70
CA HIS A 73 29.68 1.34 -14.64
C HIS A 73 30.92 2.10 -15.18
N LYS A 74 30.79 3.41 -15.39
CA LYS A 74 31.87 4.26 -15.92
C LYS A 74 33.00 4.40 -14.89
N MET A 75 32.67 4.62 -13.62
CA MET A 75 33.63 4.68 -12.52
C MET A 75 34.35 3.35 -12.35
N ARG A 76 33.64 2.21 -12.36
CA ARG A 76 34.27 0.89 -12.31
C ARG A 76 35.30 0.72 -13.43
N GLY A 77 34.91 1.05 -14.66
CA GLY A 77 35.81 0.97 -15.82
C GLY A 77 37.04 1.88 -15.69
N LYS A 78 36.88 3.09 -15.14
CA LYS A 78 37.99 4.02 -14.91
C LYS A 78 38.95 3.50 -13.84
N LEU A 79 38.44 3.06 -12.69
CA LEU A 79 39.26 2.55 -11.58
C LEU A 79 40.01 1.27 -11.97
N ALA A 80 39.36 0.37 -12.72
CA ALA A 80 39.98 -0.85 -13.23
C ALA A 80 41.14 -0.55 -14.19
N LYS A 81 40.95 0.39 -15.13
CA LYS A 81 42.01 0.83 -16.06
C LYS A 81 43.22 1.46 -15.36
N GLN A 82 43.00 2.02 -14.17
CA GLN A 82 44.04 2.67 -13.37
C GLN A 82 44.69 1.71 -12.36
N SER A 83 44.27 0.44 -12.31
CA SER A 83 44.67 -0.52 -11.27
C SER A 83 44.53 0.09 -9.87
N ALA A 84 43.42 0.81 -9.63
CA ALA A 84 43.20 1.58 -8.42
C ALA A 84 43.27 0.69 -7.17
N ASP A 85 44.03 1.12 -6.17
CA ASP A 85 44.14 0.46 -4.89
C ASP A 85 42.99 0.86 -3.94
N LYS A 86 43.05 0.36 -2.69
CA LYS A 86 42.07 0.67 -1.65
C LYS A 86 41.93 2.18 -1.40
N ALA A 87 43.05 2.92 -1.37
CA ALA A 87 43.03 4.35 -1.08
C ALA A 87 42.36 5.13 -2.21
N ALA A 88 42.69 4.79 -3.46
CA ALA A 88 42.09 5.39 -4.65
C ALA A 88 40.58 5.08 -4.75
N LEU A 89 40.16 3.86 -4.41
CA LEU A 89 38.73 3.52 -4.34
C LEU A 89 38.00 4.35 -3.28
N SER A 90 38.55 4.43 -2.05
CA SER A 90 37.95 5.24 -0.98
C SER A 90 37.82 6.70 -1.37
N ALA A 91 38.87 7.29 -1.94
CA ALA A 91 38.86 8.68 -2.39
C ALA A 91 37.82 8.95 -3.50
N ALA A 92 37.54 7.95 -4.35
CA ALA A 92 36.55 8.04 -5.41
C ALA A 92 35.10 7.86 -4.92
N VAL A 93 34.90 7.06 -3.87
CA VAL A 93 33.56 6.68 -3.37
C VAL A 93 33.06 7.59 -2.25
N LEU A 94 33.90 7.95 -1.28
CA LEU A 94 33.46 8.71 -0.10
C LEU A 94 32.76 10.04 -0.44
N PRO A 95 33.18 10.83 -1.44
CA PRO A 95 32.48 12.06 -1.82
C PRO A 95 31.07 11.84 -2.39
N ARG A 96 30.70 10.58 -2.71
CA ARG A 96 29.38 10.23 -3.24
C ARG A 96 28.40 9.77 -2.16
N VAL A 97 28.88 9.58 -0.93
CA VAL A 97 28.01 9.30 0.22
C VAL A 97 27.26 10.60 0.55
N PRO A 98 25.92 10.60 0.52
CA PRO A 98 25.15 11.77 0.90
C PRO A 98 25.48 12.23 2.32
N THR A 99 25.54 13.54 2.54
CA THR A 99 25.65 14.09 3.90
C THR A 99 24.32 13.94 4.63
N ALA A 100 24.34 14.11 5.95
CA ALA A 100 23.12 14.09 6.76
C ALA A 100 22.14 15.17 6.29
N GLU A 101 22.63 16.37 6.00
CA GLU A 101 21.83 17.50 5.52
C GLU A 101 21.22 17.22 4.15
N ALA A 102 21.96 16.56 3.25
CA ALA A 102 21.45 16.18 1.94
C ALA A 102 20.36 15.09 2.04
N LEU A 103 20.49 14.16 2.99
CA LEU A 103 19.46 13.15 3.25
C LEU A 103 18.22 13.77 3.89
N GLU A 104 18.39 14.66 4.85
CA GLU A 104 17.29 15.39 5.48
C GLU A 104 16.51 16.23 4.47
N ALA A 105 17.21 16.98 3.61
CA ALA A 105 16.59 17.72 2.52
C ALA A 105 15.84 16.80 1.54
N LYS A 106 16.40 15.63 1.20
CA LYS A 106 15.72 14.64 0.37
C LYS A 106 14.44 14.12 1.05
N ILE A 107 14.51 13.75 2.33
CA ILE A 107 13.35 13.27 3.09
C ILE A 107 12.26 14.34 3.11
N SER A 108 12.61 15.59 3.39
CA SER A 108 11.64 16.70 3.42
C SER A 108 10.98 16.91 2.05
N SER A 109 11.77 16.98 0.97
CA SER A 109 11.22 17.16 -0.38
C SER A 109 10.30 16.01 -0.77
N THR A 110 10.74 14.76 -0.57
CA THR A 110 9.95 13.57 -0.90
C THR A 110 8.68 13.50 -0.04
N TRP A 111 8.74 13.94 1.22
CA TRP A 111 7.57 14.01 2.08
C TRP A 111 6.55 15.02 1.57
N ASP A 112 6.98 16.27 1.30
CA ASP A 112 6.10 17.34 0.83
C ASP A 112 5.45 16.98 -0.52
N GLU A 113 6.20 16.32 -1.42
CA GLU A 113 5.71 15.80 -2.69
C GLU A 113 4.59 14.77 -2.48
N HIS A 114 4.84 13.72 -1.68
CA HIS A 114 3.84 12.67 -1.43
C HIS A 114 2.64 13.16 -0.65
N ASP A 115 2.84 14.00 0.37
CA ASP A 115 1.74 14.58 1.16
C ASP A 115 0.83 15.45 0.28
N GLY A 116 1.41 16.27 -0.61
CA GLY A 116 0.66 17.07 -1.57
C GLY A 116 -0.13 16.22 -2.58
N GLU A 117 0.52 15.22 -3.18
CA GLU A 117 -0.13 14.32 -4.15
C GLU A 117 -1.26 13.52 -3.50
N ILE A 118 -1.00 12.89 -2.36
CA ILE A 118 -1.99 12.07 -1.65
C ILE A 118 -3.15 12.95 -1.18
N SER A 119 -2.87 14.10 -0.56
CA SER A 119 -3.92 14.98 -0.03
C SER A 119 -4.81 15.56 -1.11
N SER A 120 -4.26 15.90 -2.28
CA SER A 120 -5.06 16.44 -3.39
C SER A 120 -6.00 15.42 -4.03
N ASN A 121 -5.67 14.13 -3.95
CA ASN A 121 -6.48 13.04 -4.53
C ASN A 121 -7.34 12.30 -3.49
N TRP A 122 -7.11 12.54 -2.20
CA TRP A 122 -7.67 11.72 -1.11
C TRP A 122 -9.19 11.61 -1.14
N ASP A 123 -9.90 12.73 -1.27
CA ASP A 123 -11.36 12.72 -1.22
C ASP A 123 -12.00 11.95 -2.39
N ALA A 124 -11.35 11.97 -3.55
CA ALA A 124 -11.82 11.26 -4.74
C ALA A 124 -11.42 9.78 -4.75
N ASP A 125 -10.24 9.44 -4.22
CA ASP A 125 -9.59 8.15 -4.50
C ASP A 125 -9.07 7.39 -3.26
N TRP A 126 -9.47 7.78 -2.05
CA TRP A 126 -9.00 7.13 -0.82
C TRP A 126 -9.20 5.60 -0.82
N LYS A 127 -10.25 5.07 -1.47
CA LYS A 127 -10.50 3.62 -1.54
C LYS A 127 -9.39 2.87 -2.28
N ASN A 128 -8.67 3.52 -3.20
CA ASN A 128 -7.54 2.93 -3.93
C ASN A 128 -6.18 3.28 -3.30
N LEU A 129 -6.08 4.43 -2.63
CA LEU A 129 -4.86 4.92 -2.00
C LEU A 129 -4.61 4.31 -0.61
N ALA A 130 -5.66 4.21 0.21
CA ALA A 130 -5.56 3.69 1.56
C ALA A 130 -5.25 2.18 1.54
N PRO A 131 -4.49 1.64 2.50
CA PRO A 131 -4.19 0.22 2.55
C PRO A 131 -5.44 -0.57 2.98
N GLY A 132 -6.01 -1.34 2.04
CA GLY A 132 -7.28 -2.04 2.23
C GLY A 132 -7.21 -3.08 3.35
N ALA A 133 -6.08 -3.78 3.50
CA ALA A 133 -5.92 -4.77 4.56
C ALA A 133 -6.01 -4.14 5.96
N GLU A 134 -5.41 -2.96 6.16
CA GLU A 134 -5.45 -2.21 7.42
C GLU A 134 -6.84 -1.65 7.72
N ILE A 135 -7.59 -1.22 6.69
CA ILE A 135 -9.00 -0.83 6.85
C ILE A 135 -9.82 -2.02 7.34
N LEU A 136 -9.73 -3.18 6.65
CA LEU A 136 -10.45 -4.39 7.05
C LEU A 136 -10.05 -4.86 8.45
N GLN A 137 -8.76 -4.79 8.78
CA GLN A 137 -8.25 -5.06 10.12
C GLN A 137 -8.89 -4.15 11.17
N GLY A 138 -9.00 -2.85 10.90
CA GLY A 138 -9.65 -1.89 11.79
C GLY A 138 -11.13 -2.18 12.00
N LEU A 139 -11.86 -2.51 10.93
CA LEU A 139 -13.28 -2.86 11.00
C LEU A 139 -13.51 -4.14 11.81
N TRP A 140 -12.69 -5.18 11.59
CA TRP A 140 -12.77 -6.43 12.33
C TRP A 140 -12.45 -6.24 13.82
N LEU A 141 -11.45 -5.41 14.14
CA LEU A 141 -11.15 -5.07 15.52
C LEU A 141 -12.32 -4.31 16.16
N LYS A 142 -12.86 -3.28 15.48
CA LYS A 142 -13.96 -2.44 15.98
C LYS A 142 -15.22 -3.25 16.28
N TYR A 143 -15.64 -4.12 15.35
CA TYR A 143 -16.94 -4.79 15.45
C TYR A 143 -16.90 -6.22 16.01
N LEU A 144 -15.76 -6.93 15.85
CA LEU A 144 -15.61 -8.33 16.23
C LEU A 144 -14.55 -8.56 17.32
N ASN A 145 -13.77 -7.54 17.71
CA ASN A 145 -12.69 -7.64 18.69
C ASN A 145 -11.64 -8.72 18.35
N ARG A 146 -11.35 -8.86 17.05
CA ARG A 146 -10.32 -9.76 16.52
C ARG A 146 -9.71 -9.18 15.25
N GLY A 147 -8.58 -9.71 14.81
CA GLY A 147 -8.01 -9.34 13.52
C GLY A 147 -8.76 -9.90 12.32
N TYR A 148 -8.57 -9.23 11.19
CA TYR A 148 -8.98 -9.68 9.86
C TYR A 148 -8.05 -10.80 9.39
N ASN A 149 -8.62 -11.92 8.97
CA ASN A 149 -7.90 -13.06 8.43
C ASN A 149 -8.13 -13.16 6.91
N LYS A 150 -7.09 -12.85 6.13
CA LYS A 150 -7.17 -12.83 4.65
C LYS A 150 -7.73 -14.11 4.05
N SER A 151 -7.37 -15.29 4.57
CA SER A 151 -7.81 -16.57 4.03
C SER A 151 -9.28 -16.86 4.34
N LYS A 152 -9.71 -16.65 5.59
CA LYS A 152 -11.06 -16.99 6.05
C LYS A 152 -12.05 -15.87 5.74
N ASP A 153 -11.73 -14.67 6.19
CA ASP A 153 -12.63 -13.52 6.09
C ASP A 153 -12.64 -12.94 4.67
N GLY A 154 -11.52 -13.00 3.96
CA GLY A 154 -11.47 -12.59 2.55
C GLY A 154 -12.33 -13.48 1.65
N LEU A 155 -12.36 -14.80 1.90
CA LEU A 155 -13.29 -15.70 1.20
C LEU A 155 -14.75 -15.36 1.53
N ALA A 156 -15.07 -15.18 2.81
CA ALA A 156 -16.43 -14.84 3.23
C ALA A 156 -16.90 -13.49 2.65
N LEU A 157 -16.00 -12.51 2.53
CA LEU A 157 -16.26 -11.25 1.86
C LEU A 157 -16.55 -11.47 0.38
N ALA A 158 -15.69 -12.18 -0.33
CA ALA A 158 -15.87 -12.45 -1.76
C ALA A 158 -17.18 -13.19 -2.05
N GLU A 159 -17.60 -14.12 -1.18
CA GLU A 159 -18.89 -14.82 -1.29
C GLU A 159 -20.10 -13.90 -0.99
N ALA A 160 -19.92 -12.88 -0.15
CA ALA A 160 -21.00 -11.95 0.22
C ALA A 160 -21.19 -10.81 -0.79
N MET A 161 -20.20 -10.58 -1.68
CA MET A 161 -20.28 -9.57 -2.74
C MET A 161 -21.26 -10.02 -3.83
N GLU A 162 -22.25 -9.17 -4.14
CA GLU A 162 -23.23 -9.47 -5.19
C GLU A 162 -22.62 -9.33 -6.59
N VAL A 163 -21.71 -8.38 -6.75
CA VAL A 163 -21.02 -8.11 -8.01
C VAL A 163 -19.52 -8.28 -7.80
N PRO A 164 -18.88 -9.28 -8.44
CA PRO A 164 -17.44 -9.41 -8.40
C PRO A 164 -16.72 -8.14 -8.93
N PRO A 165 -15.57 -7.77 -8.38
CA PRO A 165 -14.83 -6.59 -8.84
C PRO A 165 -14.47 -6.70 -10.32
N GLN A 166 -15.00 -5.78 -11.14
CA GLN A 166 -14.77 -5.77 -12.59
C GLN A 166 -13.28 -5.72 -12.96
N ALA A 167 -12.48 -4.98 -12.17
CA ALA A 167 -11.03 -4.91 -12.34
C ALA A 167 -10.35 -6.29 -12.31
N LEU A 168 -10.81 -7.23 -11.48
CA LEU A 168 -10.27 -8.59 -11.47
C LEU A 168 -10.66 -9.36 -12.72
N HIS A 169 -11.91 -9.21 -13.17
CA HIS A 169 -12.38 -9.85 -14.39
C HIS A 169 -11.55 -9.44 -15.60
N GLU A 170 -11.38 -8.12 -15.79
CA GLU A 170 -10.60 -7.58 -16.90
C GLU A 170 -9.12 -7.99 -16.85
N LEU A 171 -8.55 -8.07 -15.65
CA LEU A 171 -7.16 -8.47 -15.46
C LEU A 171 -6.96 -9.96 -15.78
N LEU A 172 -7.87 -10.81 -15.31
CA LEU A 172 -7.85 -12.25 -15.60
C LEU A 172 -8.11 -12.55 -17.08
N ASP A 173 -9.04 -11.84 -17.71
CA ASP A 173 -9.30 -11.99 -19.14
C ASP A 173 -8.07 -11.66 -19.98
N LYS A 174 -7.40 -10.55 -19.69
CA LYS A 174 -6.14 -10.19 -20.35
C LYS A 174 -5.07 -11.26 -20.13
N PHE A 175 -4.94 -11.75 -18.90
CA PHE A 175 -4.00 -12.83 -18.57
C PHE A 175 -4.28 -14.12 -19.35
N MET A 176 -5.54 -14.51 -19.48
CA MET A 176 -5.94 -15.74 -20.18
C MET A 176 -5.86 -15.62 -21.71
N GLN A 177 -5.98 -14.39 -22.25
CA GLN A 177 -5.86 -14.12 -23.69
C GLN A 177 -4.41 -14.04 -24.16
N ASP A 178 -3.48 -13.66 -23.29
CA ASP A 178 -2.05 -13.71 -23.53
C ASP A 178 -1.56 -15.18 -23.48
N ASN A 179 -1.92 -15.96 -24.49
CA ASN A 179 -1.33 -17.27 -24.73
C ASN A 179 0.19 -17.12 -24.97
N PRO A 180 1.05 -17.94 -24.34
CA PRO A 180 2.50 -17.94 -24.57
C PRO A 180 2.89 -18.39 -25.99
#